data_AF-A0A6A5QEW3-F1
#
_entry.id   AF-A0A6A5QEW3-F1
#
_cell.length_a   1.000
_cell.length_b   1.000
_cell.length_c   1.000
_cell.angle_alpha   90.00
_cell.angle_beta   90.00
_cell.angle_gamma   90.00
#
_symmetry.space_group_name_H-M   'P 1'
#
loop_
_entity.id
_entity.type
_entity.pdbx_description
1 polymer ?
#
loop_
_entity_poly.entity_id
_entity_poly.type
_entity_poly.pdbx_seq_one_letter_code
_entity_poly.pdbx_strand_id
1 'polypeptide(L)'
;MRGSLKLCLSLLSLSAVPGVFASEKQLFERGEMSQPQYTLPPLPYAYDALEPHISAQIMELHHSKHHQAYITNLNAALTRQAEAVQTNNTTSQASLQQVIKFNAGGHINHSLFWLNLASASAPETNSSAAPELIKRIQATWGDEEKFKEAFSAALLGIQGSGWGWLVKVGSGDKQHLSIITTKDQDPIIEKDQVPIFGVDMWEHAYYLQYQNGKAAYVKNIWNVINWKTAEERFAGQVTDPLKTLKDSVWQ
;
A
#
# COMPACT_ATOMS: atom_id res chain seq x y z
N MET A 1 -39.63 85.30 48.33
CA MET A 1 -39.43 84.07 49.14
C MET A 1 -38.18 83.36 48.61
N ARG A 2 -37.28 83.02 49.56
CA ARG A 2 -36.06 82.19 49.52
C ARG A 2 -36.04 81.12 48.40
N GLY A 3 -34.94 80.73 47.76
CA GLY A 3 -33.52 81.02 47.92
C GLY A 3 -32.64 80.00 47.16
N SER A 4 -31.32 80.20 47.28
CA SER A 4 -30.22 79.24 47.13
C SER A 4 -29.69 78.83 45.75
N LEU A 5 -28.52 79.40 45.47
CA LEU A 5 -27.44 78.98 44.59
C LEU A 5 -26.88 77.59 44.99
N LYS A 6 -26.55 76.72 44.04
CA LYS A 6 -25.48 75.70 44.18
C LYS A 6 -24.82 75.44 42.82
N LEU A 7 -23.51 75.73 42.78
CA LEU A 7 -22.54 75.34 41.76
C LEU A 7 -22.10 73.88 42.01
N CYS A 8 -21.92 73.06 40.97
CA CYS A 8 -21.10 71.85 41.08
C CYS A 8 -20.43 71.51 39.73
N LEU A 9 -19.17 71.09 39.84
CA LEU A 9 -18.17 70.90 38.80
C LEU A 9 -18.26 69.51 38.14
N SER A 10 -17.81 69.46 36.87
CA SER A 10 -17.05 68.38 36.20
C SER A 10 -17.65 66.98 36.00
N LEU A 11 -17.62 66.47 34.77
CA LEU A 11 -16.59 65.52 34.28
C LEU A 11 -16.95 65.11 32.84
N LEU A 12 -16.00 65.29 31.92
CA LEU A 12 -16.05 64.74 30.57
C LEU A 12 -15.96 63.21 30.65
N SER A 13 -16.95 62.50 30.10
CA SER A 13 -16.82 61.09 29.78
C SER A 13 -16.33 60.92 28.35
N LEU A 14 -15.05 60.58 28.19
CA LEU A 14 -14.49 60.01 26.96
C LEU A 14 -15.23 58.69 26.67
N SER A 15 -15.99 58.63 25.59
CA SER A 15 -16.49 57.36 25.05
C SER A 15 -15.35 56.72 24.26
N ALA A 16 -14.79 55.63 24.79
CA ALA A 16 -13.77 54.84 24.12
C ALA A 16 -14.33 54.22 22.83
N VAL A 17 -13.61 54.38 21.73
CA VAL A 17 -13.83 53.66 20.47
C VAL A 17 -13.47 52.20 20.69
N PRO A 18 -14.37 51.22 20.44
CA PRO A 18 -14.00 49.81 20.49
C PRO A 18 -13.02 49.52 19.35
N GLY A 19 -11.81 49.13 19.73
CA GLY A 19 -10.77 48.70 18.82
C GLY A 19 -11.24 47.52 17.97
N VAL A 20 -10.92 47.60 16.67
CA VAL A 20 -10.95 46.48 15.74
C VAL A 20 -10.03 45.39 16.29
N PHE A 21 -10.61 44.30 16.78
CA PHE A 21 -9.87 43.10 17.12
C PHE A 21 -9.20 42.57 15.86
N ALA A 22 -7.88 42.67 15.81
CA ALA A 22 -7.08 41.90 14.87
C ALA A 22 -7.32 40.41 15.18
N SER A 23 -7.91 39.69 14.23
CA SER A 23 -7.95 38.23 14.24
C SER A 23 -6.50 37.75 14.15
N GLU A 24 -5.94 37.34 15.30
CA GLU A 24 -4.72 36.55 15.34
C GLU A 24 -4.97 35.30 14.48
N LYS A 25 -4.15 35.16 13.44
CA LYS A 25 -4.01 33.91 12.71
C LYS A 25 -3.67 32.85 13.74
N GLN A 26 -4.63 31.97 13.99
CA GLN A 26 -4.40 30.72 14.70
C GLN A 26 -3.42 29.92 13.85
N LEU A 27 -2.13 30.09 14.13
CA LEU A 27 -1.07 29.24 13.61
C LEU A 27 -1.39 27.86 14.14
N PHE A 28 -1.79 26.95 13.24
CA PHE A 28 -1.88 25.54 13.56
C PHE A 28 -0.53 25.11 14.16
N GLU A 29 -0.51 24.86 15.46
CA GLU A 29 0.62 24.22 16.12
C GLU A 29 0.75 22.83 15.48
N ARG A 30 1.74 22.69 14.60
CA ARG A 30 2.13 21.38 14.07
C ARG A 30 2.86 20.66 15.18
N GLY A 31 2.17 19.74 15.86
CA GLY A 31 2.79 18.80 16.78
C GLY A 31 3.97 18.07 16.11
N GLU A 32 4.97 17.68 16.90
CA GLU A 32 6.06 16.82 16.43
C GLU A 32 5.49 15.52 15.88
N MET A 33 5.39 15.43 14.56
CA MET A 33 5.03 14.19 13.87
C MET A 33 6.23 13.25 13.94
N SER A 34 6.28 12.35 14.93
CA SER A 34 7.20 11.22 14.88
C SER A 34 6.86 10.41 13.62
N GLN A 35 7.79 10.38 12.67
CA GLN A 35 7.56 9.67 11.41
C GLN A 35 7.70 8.17 11.68
N PRO A 36 6.67 7.35 11.40
CA PRO A 36 6.82 5.91 11.50
C PRO A 36 7.90 5.44 10.51
N GLN A 37 8.90 4.73 11.02
CA GLN A 37 9.97 4.16 10.22
C GLN A 37 9.59 2.74 9.82
N TYR A 38 9.53 2.48 8.52
CA TYR A 38 9.24 1.15 8.00
C TYR A 38 10.46 0.24 8.11
N THR A 39 10.20 -1.04 8.33
CA THR A 39 11.23 -2.09 8.46
C THR A 39 10.94 -3.24 7.51
N LEU A 40 11.97 -4.02 7.19
CA LEU A 40 11.81 -5.19 6.32
C LEU A 40 11.07 -6.29 7.09
N PRO A 41 9.85 -6.70 6.67
CA PRO A 41 9.15 -7.79 7.33
C PRO A 41 9.93 -9.09 7.12
N PRO A 42 10.09 -9.93 8.15
CA PRO A 42 10.72 -11.23 7.96
C PRO A 42 9.87 -12.09 7.01
N LEU A 43 10.54 -12.94 6.21
CA LEU A 43 9.83 -13.95 5.43
C LEU A 43 9.15 -14.97 6.36
N PRO A 44 7.94 -15.45 6.01
CA PRO A 44 7.26 -16.49 6.80
C PRO A 44 7.86 -17.89 6.59
N TYR A 45 8.89 -18.02 5.75
CA TYR A 45 9.56 -19.27 5.38
C TYR A 45 11.05 -19.01 5.06
N ALA A 46 11.85 -20.08 4.97
CA ALA A 46 13.25 -20.00 4.56
C ALA A 46 13.41 -19.63 3.08
N TYR A 47 14.57 -19.09 2.67
CA TYR A 47 14.77 -18.62 1.30
C TYR A 47 14.62 -19.73 0.24
N ASP A 48 14.96 -20.98 0.56
CA ASP A 48 14.86 -22.15 -0.30
C ASP A 48 13.48 -22.83 -0.28
N ALA A 49 12.54 -22.35 0.54
CA ALA A 49 11.24 -23.03 0.75
C ALA A 49 10.37 -23.10 -0.51
N LEU A 50 10.63 -22.24 -1.51
CA LEU A 50 9.87 -22.15 -2.76
C LEU A 50 10.51 -22.93 -3.92
N GLU A 51 11.62 -23.61 -3.67
CA GLU A 51 12.26 -24.47 -4.67
C GLU A 51 11.35 -25.69 -5.01
N PRO A 52 11.38 -26.17 -6.27
CA PRO A 52 12.22 -25.73 -7.38
C PRO A 52 11.63 -24.56 -8.20
N HIS A 53 10.52 -23.96 -7.76
CA HIS A 53 9.75 -23.01 -8.57
C HIS A 53 10.29 -21.57 -8.49
N ILE A 54 10.89 -21.19 -7.37
CA ILE A 54 11.66 -19.95 -7.23
C ILE A 54 12.91 -20.27 -6.40
N SER A 55 14.10 -20.01 -6.95
CA SER A 55 15.37 -20.38 -6.32
C SER A 55 15.66 -19.59 -5.04
N ALA A 56 16.39 -20.22 -4.12
CA ALA A 56 16.84 -19.55 -2.90
C ALA A 56 17.63 -18.27 -3.18
N GLN A 57 18.44 -18.26 -4.24
CA GLN A 57 19.20 -17.09 -4.67
C GLN A 57 18.29 -15.91 -5.05
N ILE A 58 17.22 -16.18 -5.81
CA ILE A 58 16.23 -15.14 -6.14
C ILE A 58 15.58 -14.65 -4.86
N MET A 59 15.09 -15.54 -4.01
CA MET A 59 14.38 -15.17 -2.79
C MET A 59 15.25 -14.33 -1.84
N GLU A 60 16.51 -14.69 -1.66
CA GLU A 60 17.45 -13.93 -0.83
C GLU A 60 17.69 -12.52 -1.39
N LEU A 61 17.97 -12.38 -2.69
CA LEU A 61 18.23 -11.09 -3.30
C LEU A 61 16.96 -10.22 -3.35
N HIS A 62 15.83 -10.81 -3.75
CA HIS A 62 14.54 -10.14 -3.91
C HIS A 62 14.03 -9.59 -2.57
N HIS A 63 14.20 -10.35 -1.49
CA HIS A 63 13.87 -9.91 -0.15
C HIS A 63 14.92 -8.97 0.47
N SER A 64 16.17 -9.41 0.59
CA SER A 64 17.20 -8.70 1.37
C SER A 64 17.80 -7.48 0.65
N LYS A 65 17.68 -7.40 -0.69
CA LYS A 65 18.19 -6.28 -1.50
C LYS A 65 17.06 -5.44 -2.07
N HIS A 66 16.19 -6.02 -2.89
CA HIS A 66 15.17 -5.25 -3.60
C HIS A 66 14.11 -4.68 -2.64
N HIS A 67 13.48 -5.53 -1.82
CA HIS A 67 12.49 -5.07 -0.84
C HIS A 67 13.11 -4.10 0.19
N GLN A 68 14.31 -4.42 0.69
CA GLN A 68 15.05 -3.54 1.60
C GLN A 68 15.34 -2.15 0.98
N ALA A 69 15.69 -2.08 -0.30
CA ALA A 69 15.95 -0.82 -0.98
C ALA A 69 14.69 0.07 -1.04
N TYR A 70 13.52 -0.51 -1.32
CA TYR A 70 12.26 0.23 -1.28
C TYR A 70 12.01 0.83 0.11
N ILE A 71 12.20 0.07 1.17
CA ILE A 71 12.01 0.54 2.54
C ILE A 71 13.00 1.65 2.90
N THR A 72 14.29 1.47 2.60
CA THR A 72 15.32 2.48 2.87
C THR A 72 15.01 3.80 2.16
N ASN A 73 14.66 3.74 0.88
CA ASN A 73 14.35 4.92 0.08
C ASN A 73 13.02 5.57 0.47
N LEU A 74 12.01 4.76 0.87
CA LEU A 74 10.73 5.24 1.38
C LEU A 74 10.93 6.06 2.65
N ASN A 75 11.64 5.51 3.64
CA ASN A 75 11.94 6.21 4.89
C ASN A 75 12.67 7.54 4.62
N ALA A 76 13.68 7.54 3.76
CA ALA A 76 14.40 8.76 3.38
C ALA A 76 13.52 9.79 2.65
N ALA A 77 12.55 9.33 1.84
CA ALA A 77 11.59 10.21 1.18
C ALA A 77 10.60 10.83 2.17
N LEU A 78 10.11 10.05 3.14
CA LEU A 78 9.18 10.51 4.16
C LEU A 78 9.80 11.52 5.12
N THR A 79 11.06 11.33 5.53
CA THR A 79 11.80 12.34 6.30
C THR A 79 11.87 13.67 5.56
N ARG A 80 12.22 13.65 4.26
CA ARG A 80 12.26 14.87 3.43
C ARG A 80 10.88 15.47 3.20
N GLN A 81 9.84 14.63 3.08
CA GLN A 81 8.46 15.10 2.96
C GLN A 81 8.01 15.81 4.23
N ALA A 82 8.34 15.30 5.41
CA ALA A 82 8.04 15.93 6.68
C ALA A 82 8.72 17.31 6.80
N GLU A 83 9.99 17.42 6.43
CA GLU A 83 10.72 18.70 6.39
C GLU A 83 10.09 19.69 5.38
N ALA A 84 9.76 19.21 4.18
CA ALA A 84 9.12 20.04 3.14
C ALA A 84 7.73 20.52 3.58
N VAL A 85 7.00 19.70 4.33
CA VAL A 85 5.74 20.06 4.98
C VAL A 85 6.02 21.15 6.02
N GLN A 86 6.89 20.90 7.01
CA GLN A 86 7.23 21.84 8.09
C GLN A 86 7.67 23.23 7.58
N THR A 87 8.44 23.26 6.49
CA THR A 87 8.93 24.51 5.86
C THR A 87 7.96 25.13 4.85
N ASN A 88 6.77 24.55 4.65
CA ASN A 88 5.79 24.96 3.63
C ASN A 88 6.37 25.00 2.19
N ASN A 89 7.40 24.19 1.91
CA ASN A 89 8.02 24.09 0.60
C ASN A 89 7.20 23.17 -0.33
N THR A 90 6.19 23.74 -0.98
CA THR A 90 5.27 23.00 -1.87
C THR A 90 6.00 22.36 -3.06
N THR A 91 7.05 23.00 -3.59
CA THR A 91 7.85 22.46 -4.70
C THR A 91 8.55 21.16 -4.30
N SER A 92 9.13 21.10 -3.10
CA SER A 92 9.74 19.87 -2.56
C SER A 92 8.70 18.79 -2.29
N GLN A 93 7.53 19.16 -1.75
CA GLN A 93 6.45 18.18 -1.53
C GLN A 93 5.97 17.55 -2.84
N ALA A 94 5.83 18.35 -3.90
CA ALA A 94 5.42 17.87 -5.22
C ALA A 94 6.47 16.95 -5.86
N SER A 95 7.76 17.30 -5.76
CA SER A 95 8.84 16.51 -6.37
C SER A 95 9.06 15.14 -5.69
N LEU A 96 8.68 15.00 -4.42
CA LEU A 96 8.81 13.75 -3.67
C LEU A 96 7.70 12.73 -3.97
N GLN A 97 6.56 13.14 -4.55
CA GLN A 97 5.40 12.26 -4.72
C GLN A 97 5.73 11.00 -5.52
N GLN A 98 6.47 11.11 -6.62
CA GLN A 98 6.84 9.95 -7.44
C GLN A 98 7.78 8.99 -6.70
N VAL A 99 8.73 9.53 -5.92
CA VAL A 99 9.66 8.72 -5.12
C VAL A 99 8.91 7.98 -4.03
N ILE A 100 7.98 8.65 -3.35
CA ILE A 100 7.13 8.03 -2.32
C ILE A 100 6.26 6.95 -2.97
N LYS A 101 5.56 7.25 -4.07
CA LYS A 101 4.70 6.28 -4.76
C LYS A 101 5.45 5.02 -5.15
N PHE A 102 6.63 5.17 -5.76
CA PHE A 102 7.43 4.03 -6.22
C PHE A 102 7.94 3.16 -5.06
N ASN A 103 8.45 3.77 -3.99
CA ASN A 103 9.05 3.01 -2.88
C ASN A 103 7.99 2.50 -1.89
N ALA A 104 6.91 3.25 -1.64
CA ALA A 104 5.75 2.78 -0.89
C ALA A 104 5.08 1.62 -1.62
N GLY A 105 4.87 1.76 -2.92
CA GLY A 105 4.34 0.70 -3.74
C GLY A 105 5.22 -0.54 -3.77
N GLY A 106 6.54 -0.37 -3.88
CA GLY A 106 7.49 -1.47 -3.77
C GLY A 106 7.39 -2.19 -2.43
N HIS A 107 7.33 -1.46 -1.32
CA HIS A 107 7.16 -2.05 0.01
C HIS A 107 5.81 -2.78 0.16
N ILE A 108 4.71 -2.14 -0.25
CA ILE A 108 3.35 -2.70 -0.20
C ILE A 108 3.29 -4.00 -1.02
N ASN A 109 3.71 -3.95 -2.28
CA ASN A 109 3.58 -5.05 -3.22
C ASN A 109 4.37 -6.28 -2.75
N HIS A 110 5.63 -6.09 -2.31
CA HIS A 110 6.45 -7.19 -1.83
C HIS A 110 5.98 -7.75 -0.48
N SER A 111 5.52 -6.89 0.44
CA SER A 111 4.94 -7.35 1.71
C SER A 111 3.71 -8.23 1.48
N LEU A 112 2.89 -7.91 0.47
CA LEU A 112 1.80 -8.77 0.05
C LEU A 112 2.31 -10.06 -0.62
N PHE A 113 3.34 -9.94 -1.47
CA PHE A 113 3.95 -11.02 -2.24
C PHE A 113 4.42 -12.17 -1.36
N TRP A 114 5.23 -11.88 -0.34
CA TRP A 114 5.79 -12.91 0.54
C TRP A 114 4.73 -13.72 1.27
N LEU A 115 3.62 -13.07 1.65
CA LEU A 115 2.53 -13.74 2.35
C LEU A 115 1.63 -14.55 1.40
N ASN A 116 1.56 -14.18 0.12
CA ASN A 116 0.83 -14.98 -0.88
C ASN A 116 1.64 -16.13 -1.48
N LEU A 117 2.79 -16.44 -0.90
CA LEU A 117 3.58 -17.60 -1.27
C LEU A 117 3.67 -18.56 -0.08
N ALA A 118 3.81 -19.84 -0.39
CA ALA A 118 4.02 -20.90 0.58
C ALA A 118 4.92 -21.98 -0.04
N SER A 119 5.54 -22.79 0.80
CA SER A 119 6.37 -23.90 0.32
C SER A 119 5.56 -24.83 -0.58
N ALA A 120 6.16 -25.32 -1.67
CA ALA A 120 5.45 -26.11 -2.68
C ALA A 120 4.77 -27.38 -2.12
N SER A 121 5.30 -27.93 -1.03
CA SER A 121 4.75 -29.11 -0.33
C SER A 121 3.70 -28.78 0.73
N ALA A 122 3.48 -27.50 1.03
CA ALA A 122 2.54 -27.06 2.04
C ALA A 122 1.09 -27.24 1.55
N PRO A 123 0.15 -27.72 2.38
CA PRO A 123 -1.25 -27.89 1.97
C PRO A 123 -1.90 -26.57 1.52
N GLU A 124 -1.37 -25.43 1.97
CA GLU A 124 -1.79 -24.09 1.57
C GLU A 124 -1.59 -23.78 0.08
N THR A 125 -0.75 -24.54 -0.64
CA THR A 125 -0.57 -24.38 -2.10
C THR A 125 -1.62 -25.11 -2.93
N ASN A 126 -2.47 -25.91 -2.30
CA ASN A 126 -3.63 -26.53 -2.95
C ASN A 126 -4.81 -25.55 -2.96
N SER A 127 -5.47 -25.39 -4.11
CA SER A 127 -6.65 -24.53 -4.26
C SER A 127 -7.82 -24.93 -3.34
N SER A 128 -7.85 -26.19 -2.86
CA SER A 128 -8.80 -26.63 -1.84
C SER A 128 -8.68 -25.88 -0.50
N ALA A 129 -7.56 -25.19 -0.25
CA ALA A 129 -7.38 -24.32 0.91
C ALA A 129 -8.15 -22.98 0.79
N ALA A 130 -8.78 -22.71 -0.37
CA ALA A 130 -9.54 -21.49 -0.64
C ALA A 130 -10.93 -21.77 -1.24
N PRO A 131 -11.81 -22.48 -0.51
CA PRO A 131 -13.06 -22.99 -1.07
C PRO A 131 -14.00 -21.89 -1.57
N GLU A 132 -14.18 -20.78 -0.85
CA GLU A 132 -15.10 -19.72 -1.27
C GLU A 132 -14.52 -18.88 -2.40
N LEU A 133 -13.22 -18.60 -2.36
CA LEU A 133 -12.52 -17.95 -3.46
C LEU A 133 -12.60 -18.78 -4.75
N ILE A 134 -12.36 -20.09 -4.68
CA ILE A 134 -12.41 -20.97 -5.86
C ILE A 134 -13.83 -21.05 -6.43
N LYS A 135 -14.86 -21.12 -5.59
CA LYS A 135 -16.25 -21.03 -6.04
C LYS A 135 -16.52 -19.71 -6.77
N ARG A 136 -15.99 -18.60 -6.28
CA ARG A 136 -16.12 -17.29 -6.95
C ARG A 136 -15.32 -17.23 -8.26
N ILE A 137 -14.13 -17.84 -8.30
CA ILE A 137 -13.33 -17.97 -9.52
C ILE A 137 -14.10 -18.75 -10.59
N GLN A 138 -14.66 -19.91 -10.23
CA GLN A 138 -15.49 -20.71 -11.13
C GLN A 138 -16.72 -19.94 -11.63
N ALA A 139 -17.38 -19.17 -10.76
CA ALA A 139 -18.50 -18.33 -11.17
C ALA A 139 -18.11 -17.20 -12.15
N THR A 140 -16.84 -16.76 -12.15
CA THR A 140 -16.37 -15.62 -12.95
C THR A 140 -15.73 -16.07 -14.28
N TRP A 141 -14.89 -17.12 -14.23
CA TRP A 141 -14.12 -17.62 -15.39
C TRP A 141 -14.60 -18.99 -15.90
N GLY A 142 -15.57 -19.61 -15.23
CA GLY A 142 -16.07 -20.95 -15.52
C GLY A 142 -15.36 -22.03 -14.71
N ASP A 143 -14.03 -22.03 -14.70
CA ASP A 143 -13.21 -22.98 -13.95
C ASP A 143 -11.85 -22.37 -13.54
N GLU A 144 -11.09 -23.11 -12.72
CA GLU A 144 -9.78 -22.66 -12.24
C GLU A 144 -8.72 -22.61 -13.36
N GLU A 145 -8.81 -23.50 -14.34
CA GLU A 145 -7.86 -23.56 -15.46
C GLU A 145 -7.98 -22.30 -16.33
N LYS A 146 -9.20 -21.93 -16.74
CA LYS A 146 -9.47 -20.69 -17.49
C LYS A 146 -9.07 -19.44 -16.72
N PHE A 147 -9.23 -19.44 -15.39
CA PHE A 147 -8.72 -18.36 -14.57
C PHE A 147 -7.19 -18.28 -14.64
N LYS A 148 -6.48 -19.39 -14.44
CA LYS A 148 -5.02 -19.45 -14.54
C LYS A 148 -4.53 -19.05 -15.92
N GLU A 149 -5.23 -19.43 -16.99
CA GLU A 149 -4.94 -19.01 -18.37
C GLU A 149 -5.09 -17.50 -18.55
N ALA A 150 -6.24 -16.93 -18.16
CA ALA A 150 -6.50 -15.50 -18.25
C ALA A 150 -5.49 -14.66 -17.43
N PHE A 151 -5.17 -15.13 -16.22
CA PHE A 151 -4.19 -14.49 -15.35
C PHE A 151 -2.78 -14.56 -15.93
N SER A 152 -2.38 -15.74 -16.44
CA SER A 152 -1.08 -15.92 -17.09
C SER A 152 -0.95 -15.07 -18.34
N ALA A 153 -2.02 -14.93 -19.13
CA ALA A 153 -2.04 -14.04 -20.29
C ALA A 153 -1.83 -12.57 -19.89
N ALA A 154 -2.49 -12.12 -18.81
CA ALA A 154 -2.30 -10.77 -18.28
C ALA A 154 -0.84 -10.52 -17.83
N LEU A 155 -0.24 -11.45 -17.09
CA LEU A 155 1.16 -11.36 -16.66
C LEU A 155 2.13 -11.26 -17.85
N LEU A 156 1.94 -12.12 -18.85
CA LEU A 156 2.81 -12.16 -20.03
C LEU A 156 2.63 -10.95 -20.94
N GLY A 157 1.45 -10.32 -20.90
CA GLY A 157 1.12 -9.10 -21.63
C GLY A 157 1.75 -7.83 -21.06
N ILE A 158 2.30 -7.86 -19.83
CA ILE A 158 2.98 -6.71 -19.24
C ILE A 158 4.19 -6.30 -20.11
N GLN A 159 4.22 -5.03 -20.50
CA GLN A 159 5.32 -4.41 -21.24
C GLN A 159 6.21 -3.61 -20.28
N GLY A 160 7.46 -4.06 -20.12
CA GLY A 160 8.37 -3.56 -19.11
C GLY A 160 8.11 -4.20 -17.74
N SER A 161 8.42 -3.48 -16.67
CA SER A 161 8.24 -3.97 -15.31
C SER A 161 6.82 -3.75 -14.79
N GLY A 162 6.33 -4.68 -13.96
CA GLY A 162 5.02 -4.55 -13.34
C GLY A 162 4.60 -5.77 -12.54
N TRP A 163 3.33 -5.77 -12.17
CA TRP A 163 2.69 -6.80 -11.35
C TRP A 163 1.35 -7.20 -11.96
N GLY A 164 0.95 -8.45 -11.78
CA GLY A 164 -0.43 -8.90 -12.00
C GLY A 164 -1.11 -9.24 -10.68
N TRP A 165 -2.37 -8.87 -10.54
CA TRP A 165 -3.13 -8.99 -9.31
C TRP A 165 -4.47 -9.66 -9.56
N LEU A 166 -4.84 -10.58 -8.67
CA LEU A 166 -6.23 -10.95 -8.49
C LEU A 166 -6.79 -10.00 -7.43
N VAL A 167 -7.85 -9.27 -7.78
CA VAL A 167 -8.48 -8.32 -6.88
C VAL A 167 -9.96 -8.63 -6.70
N LYS A 168 -10.45 -8.33 -5.50
CA LYS A 168 -11.87 -8.24 -5.20
C LYS A 168 -12.30 -6.78 -5.37
N VAL A 169 -13.28 -6.53 -6.22
CA VAL A 169 -13.78 -5.18 -6.53
C VAL A 169 -15.20 -5.03 -6.02
N GLY A 170 -15.48 -3.93 -5.31
CA GLY A 170 -16.78 -3.63 -4.73
C GLY A 170 -17.08 -4.35 -3.42
N SER A 171 -18.30 -4.16 -2.91
CA SER A 171 -18.77 -4.70 -1.63
C SER A 171 -20.20 -5.22 -1.73
N GLY A 172 -20.58 -6.10 -0.80
CA GLY A 172 -21.90 -6.73 -0.77
C GLY A 172 -22.23 -7.43 -2.09
N ASP A 173 -23.44 -7.19 -2.60
CA ASP A 173 -23.95 -7.84 -3.82
C ASP A 173 -23.28 -7.38 -5.11
N LYS A 174 -22.54 -6.26 -5.08
CA LYS A 174 -21.81 -5.73 -6.26
C LYS A 174 -20.37 -6.25 -6.35
N GLN A 175 -19.98 -7.13 -5.43
CA GLN A 175 -18.65 -7.69 -5.38
C GLN A 175 -18.38 -8.63 -6.56
N HIS A 176 -17.25 -8.46 -7.22
CA HIS A 176 -16.74 -9.37 -8.24
C HIS A 176 -15.22 -9.53 -8.15
N LEU A 177 -14.68 -10.52 -8.85
CA LEU A 177 -13.24 -10.69 -9.01
C LEU A 177 -12.79 -10.07 -10.34
N SER A 178 -11.59 -9.48 -10.34
CA SER A 178 -10.96 -8.93 -11.55
C SER A 178 -9.47 -9.26 -11.56
N ILE A 179 -8.93 -9.35 -12.78
CA ILE A 179 -7.49 -9.45 -13.03
C ILE A 179 -7.05 -8.06 -13.48
N ILE A 180 -6.10 -7.47 -12.75
CA ILE A 180 -5.55 -6.16 -13.09
C ILE A 180 -4.03 -6.22 -13.10
N THR A 181 -3.41 -5.37 -13.91
CA THR A 181 -1.96 -5.21 -13.94
C THR A 181 -1.58 -3.82 -13.47
N THR A 182 -0.53 -3.70 -12.66
CA THR A 182 0.06 -2.40 -12.32
C THR A 182 1.44 -2.25 -12.93
N LYS A 183 1.75 -1.04 -13.38
CA LYS A 183 3.04 -0.70 -13.97
C LYS A 183 4.06 -0.44 -12.86
N ASP A 184 5.30 -0.85 -13.10
CA ASP A 184 6.43 -0.62 -12.22
C ASP A 184 6.13 -1.10 -10.78
N GLN A 185 6.10 -0.20 -9.80
CA GLN A 185 5.76 -0.51 -8.42
C GLN A 185 4.44 0.09 -7.97
N ASP A 186 3.57 0.52 -8.90
CA ASP A 186 2.28 1.07 -8.53
C ASP A 186 1.48 0.05 -7.69
N PRO A 187 1.04 0.40 -6.47
CA PRO A 187 0.25 -0.50 -5.63
C PRO A 187 -1.25 -0.40 -5.94
N ILE A 188 -2.02 -1.37 -5.45
CA ILE A 188 -3.49 -1.27 -5.44
C ILE A 188 -3.92 -0.29 -4.36
N ILE A 189 -4.41 0.88 -4.76
CA ILE A 189 -4.78 1.99 -3.86
C ILE A 189 -6.27 2.34 -3.88
N GLU A 190 -7.03 1.82 -4.84
CA GLU A 190 -8.45 2.11 -4.96
C GLU A 190 -9.22 1.52 -3.79
N LYS A 191 -10.07 2.33 -3.14
CA LYS A 191 -10.73 1.97 -1.87
C LYS A 191 -11.70 0.80 -2.01
N ASP A 192 -12.23 0.57 -3.20
CA ASP A 192 -13.14 -0.52 -3.52
C ASP A 192 -12.40 -1.77 -4.03
N GLN A 193 -11.07 -1.75 -4.09
CA GLN A 193 -10.24 -2.88 -4.52
C GLN A 193 -9.47 -3.46 -3.34
N VAL A 194 -9.61 -4.78 -3.15
CA VAL A 194 -8.84 -5.54 -2.17
C VAL A 194 -7.93 -6.50 -2.92
N PRO A 195 -6.60 -6.38 -2.79
CA PRO A 195 -5.67 -7.34 -3.38
C PRO A 195 -5.82 -8.71 -2.69
N ILE A 196 -6.06 -9.74 -3.49
CA ILE A 196 -6.14 -11.13 -3.01
C ILE A 196 -4.74 -11.75 -3.08
N PHE A 197 -4.14 -11.78 -4.26
CA PHE A 197 -2.72 -12.12 -4.41
C PHE A 197 -2.11 -11.37 -5.60
N GLY A 198 -0.79 -11.23 -5.58
CA GLY A 198 -0.01 -10.59 -6.65
C GLY A 198 1.13 -11.48 -7.13
N VAL A 199 1.54 -11.28 -8.38
CA VAL A 199 2.73 -11.89 -8.97
C VAL A 199 3.63 -10.79 -9.52
N ASP A 200 4.89 -10.78 -9.06
CA ASP A 200 5.93 -9.87 -9.51
C ASP A 200 6.42 -10.28 -10.91
N MET A 201 6.30 -9.38 -11.88
CA MET A 201 6.79 -9.59 -13.25
C MET A 201 8.00 -8.70 -13.59
N TRP A 202 8.64 -8.08 -12.59
CA TRP A 202 9.97 -7.52 -12.76
C TRP A 202 10.98 -8.63 -13.05
N GLU A 203 11.97 -8.35 -13.91
CA GLU A 203 12.97 -9.35 -14.28
C GLU A 203 13.75 -9.89 -13.08
N HIS A 204 13.97 -9.08 -12.02
CA HIS A 204 14.64 -9.55 -10.80
C HIS A 204 13.92 -10.73 -10.12
N ALA A 205 12.61 -10.90 -10.35
CA ALA A 205 11.81 -11.95 -9.74
C ALA A 205 12.04 -13.34 -10.37
N TYR A 206 12.66 -13.40 -11.56
CA TYR A 206 12.79 -14.66 -12.29
C TYR A 206 14.07 -14.83 -13.11
N TYR A 207 14.76 -13.75 -13.49
CA TYR A 207 15.77 -13.79 -14.56
C TYR A 207 16.97 -14.69 -14.23
N LEU A 208 17.39 -14.77 -12.96
CA LEU A 208 18.51 -15.64 -12.56
C LEU A 208 18.22 -17.13 -12.76
N GLN A 209 16.95 -17.55 -12.75
CA GLN A 209 16.53 -18.94 -12.90
C GLN A 209 15.91 -19.24 -14.28
N TYR A 210 15.17 -18.27 -14.83
CA TYR A 210 14.38 -18.43 -16.05
C TYR A 210 14.88 -17.59 -17.23
N GLN A 211 15.88 -16.72 -17.03
CA GLN A 211 16.41 -15.81 -18.04
C GLN A 211 15.28 -15.01 -18.71
N ASN A 212 15.25 -14.92 -20.03
CA ASN A 212 14.16 -14.30 -20.78
C ASN A 212 12.87 -15.15 -20.82
N GLY A 213 12.88 -16.35 -20.25
CA GLY A 213 11.78 -17.31 -20.24
C GLY A 213 10.67 -17.01 -19.24
N LYS A 214 10.12 -15.77 -19.23
CA LYS A 214 9.06 -15.36 -18.29
C LYS A 214 7.82 -16.29 -18.29
N ALA A 215 7.52 -16.95 -19.40
CA ALA A 215 6.45 -17.96 -19.48
C ALA A 215 6.70 -19.18 -18.59
N ALA A 216 7.96 -19.61 -18.44
CA ALA A 216 8.31 -20.72 -17.56
C ALA A 216 8.17 -20.32 -16.08
N TYR A 217 8.53 -19.09 -15.72
CA TYR A 217 8.27 -18.53 -14.39
C TYR A 217 6.76 -18.49 -14.07
N VAL A 218 5.97 -17.90 -14.95
CA VAL A 218 4.51 -17.80 -14.80
C VAL A 218 3.84 -19.17 -14.70
N LYS A 219 4.34 -20.18 -15.43
CA LYS A 219 3.86 -21.56 -15.27
C LYS A 219 4.18 -22.13 -13.88
N ASN A 220 5.37 -21.85 -13.36
CA ASN A 220 5.86 -22.47 -12.13
C ASN A 220 5.35 -21.79 -10.85
N ILE A 221 5.08 -20.48 -10.88
CA ILE A 221 4.65 -19.74 -9.68
C ILE A 221 3.32 -20.26 -9.10
N TRP A 222 2.45 -20.84 -9.93
CA TRP A 222 1.19 -21.45 -9.47
C TRP A 222 1.38 -22.56 -8.44
N ASN A 223 2.55 -23.21 -8.39
CA ASN A 223 2.83 -24.29 -7.44
C ASN A 223 3.22 -23.78 -6.04
N VAL A 224 3.44 -22.47 -5.89
CA VAL A 224 3.84 -21.84 -4.62
C VAL A 224 2.87 -20.75 -4.18
N ILE A 225 1.76 -20.53 -4.89
CA ILE A 225 0.71 -19.60 -4.46
C ILE A 225 0.07 -20.13 -3.18
N ASN A 226 0.05 -19.31 -2.13
CA ASN A 226 -0.63 -19.60 -0.88
C ASN A 226 -2.13 -19.28 -1.00
N TRP A 227 -2.92 -20.30 -1.31
CA TRP A 227 -4.37 -20.19 -1.45
C TRP A 227 -5.06 -19.89 -0.13
N LYS A 228 -4.52 -20.36 1.00
CA LYS A 228 -5.07 -20.02 2.32
C LYS A 228 -5.04 -18.51 2.58
N THR A 229 -3.91 -17.85 2.34
CA THR A 229 -3.82 -16.38 2.47
C THR A 229 -4.71 -15.66 1.45
N ALA A 230 -4.86 -16.21 0.24
CA ALA A 230 -5.79 -15.67 -0.74
C ALA A 230 -7.25 -15.74 -0.25
N GLU A 231 -7.67 -16.87 0.33
CA GLU A 231 -8.99 -17.05 0.95
C GLU A 231 -9.21 -16.05 2.08
N GLU A 232 -8.25 -15.93 3.00
CA GLU A 232 -8.38 -15.03 4.15
C GLU A 232 -8.51 -13.57 3.70
N ARG A 233 -7.78 -13.14 2.66
CA ARG A 233 -7.92 -11.79 2.06
C ARG A 233 -9.25 -11.63 1.34
N PHE A 234 -9.70 -12.66 0.63
CA PHE A 234 -11.02 -12.67 -0.02
C PHE A 234 -12.15 -12.53 1.01
N ALA A 235 -12.09 -13.27 2.11
CA ALA A 235 -13.04 -13.24 3.21
C ALA A 235 -12.93 -11.97 4.09
N GLY A 236 -11.87 -11.17 3.95
CA GLY A 236 -11.62 -9.99 4.77
C GLY A 236 -11.18 -10.32 6.19
N GLN A 237 -10.59 -11.50 6.41
CA GLN A 237 -10.17 -12.02 7.72
C GLN A 237 -8.71 -11.69 8.07
N VAL A 238 -7.89 -11.36 7.07
CA VAL A 238 -6.54 -10.84 7.35
C VAL A 238 -6.67 -9.39 7.80
N THR A 239 -6.25 -9.08 9.03
CA THR A 239 -5.78 -7.73 9.35
C THR A 239 -4.66 -7.43 8.38
N ASP A 240 -4.98 -6.64 7.37
CA ASP A 240 -4.10 -6.20 6.30
C ASP A 240 -2.66 -6.06 6.85
N PRO A 241 -1.63 -6.72 6.29
CA PRO A 241 -0.24 -6.44 6.64
C PRO A 241 0.08 -4.95 6.42
N LEU A 242 -0.70 -4.30 5.56
CA LEU A 242 -0.70 -2.87 5.34
C LEU A 242 -1.58 -2.12 6.34
N LYS A 243 -2.27 -2.73 7.31
CA LYS A 243 -3.04 -2.02 8.34
C LYS A 243 -2.10 -1.09 9.13
N THR A 244 -0.89 -1.56 9.43
CA THR A 244 0.19 -0.73 9.98
C THR A 244 0.74 0.31 8.99
N LEU A 245 0.59 0.12 7.67
CA LEU A 245 0.98 1.07 6.61
C LEU A 245 -0.13 2.06 6.22
N LYS A 246 -1.40 1.72 6.47
CA LYS A 246 -2.60 2.49 6.15
C LYS A 246 -3.04 3.34 7.33
N ASP A 247 -2.89 2.85 8.55
CA ASP A 247 -3.26 3.56 9.78
C ASP A 247 -2.26 4.70 10.14
N SER A 248 -1.09 4.76 9.48
CA SER A 248 -0.04 5.76 9.73
C SER A 248 -0.16 7.06 8.92
N VAL A 249 -1.09 7.14 7.96
CA VAL A 249 -1.18 8.28 7.02
C VAL A 249 -2.38 9.19 7.30
N TRP A 250 -3.35 8.78 8.13
CA TRP A 250 -4.58 9.55 8.39
C TRP A 250 -5.20 9.34 9.79
N GLN A 251 -4.42 9.57 10.85
CA GLN A 251 -4.96 9.99 12.16
C GLN A 251 -4.47 11.40 12.48
#